data_AF-A0A1M7Y2U3-F1
#
_entry.id   AF-A0A1M7Y2U3-F1
#
_cell.length_a   1.000
_cell.length_b   1.000
_cell.length_c   1.000
_cell.angle_alpha   90.00
_cell.angle_beta   90.00
_cell.angle_gamma   90.00
#
_symmetry.space_group_name_H-M   'P 1'
#
loop_
_entity.id
_entity.type
_entity.pdbx_description
1 polymer ?
#
loop_
_entity_poly.entity_id
_entity_poly.type
_entity_poly.pdbx_seq_one_letter_code
_entity_poly.pdbx_strand_id
1 'polypeptide(L)'
;MSITPQAIKDQEFQVKFRGYDTIEVKAYLELLAEEFFELHEVRRRQEDEYAELYEEVQALKEERENLVEESRQREERSEKSVIQFLEKDEMIVELQKQIASLEEQVAASDQEKNLQQEAWGRQEAELREEIEQLRGRLAENQSDASDNSGEVEKLRGQIELLEKQVAEFKKEEVDFKTALVAAQRFADDVKNKAKEEADQMLEQAISEVEIYRKEAEQELANLPVEIEQLRSKKAEVREELKAVLTFYLKKLDFDPAEAAGGSDDDLSELFQSIPLGEDEGLEPMEVEGFESK
;
A
#
# COMPACT_ATOMS: atom_id res chain seq x y z
N MET A 1 -107.60 109.91 -10.36
CA MET A 1 -108.87 109.49 -10.98
C MET A 1 -108.68 109.74 -12.45
N SER A 2 -108.90 108.76 -13.32
CA SER A 2 -108.64 108.94 -14.75
C SER A 2 -109.92 109.36 -15.46
N ILE A 3 -109.91 110.54 -16.05
CA ILE A 3 -110.85 110.91 -17.10
C ILE A 3 -110.73 109.84 -18.19
N THR A 4 -111.80 109.07 -18.33
CA THR A 4 -111.89 108.09 -19.40
C THR A 4 -112.18 108.83 -20.72
N PRO A 5 -111.75 108.29 -21.87
CA PRO A 5 -112.11 108.88 -23.17
C PRO A 5 -113.62 109.11 -23.35
N GLN A 6 -114.45 108.31 -22.69
CA GLN A 6 -115.90 108.45 -22.66
C GLN A 6 -116.35 109.67 -21.83
N ALA A 7 -115.77 109.89 -20.65
CA ALA A 7 -116.03 111.08 -19.84
C ALA A 7 -115.63 112.38 -20.56
N ILE A 8 -114.62 112.34 -21.43
CA ILE A 8 -114.26 113.49 -22.28
C ILE A 8 -115.35 113.83 -23.28
N LYS A 9 -115.89 112.79 -23.90
CA LYS A 9 -116.91 112.93 -24.93
C LYS A 9 -118.24 113.43 -24.37
N ASP A 10 -118.56 113.03 -23.15
CA ASP A 10 -119.83 113.32 -22.48
C ASP A 10 -119.76 114.62 -21.61
N GLN A 11 -118.65 115.38 -21.66
CA GLN A 11 -118.48 116.61 -20.90
C GLN A 11 -119.34 117.76 -21.45
N GLU A 12 -120.22 118.31 -20.62
CA GLU A 12 -121.00 119.52 -20.91
C GLU A 12 -120.39 120.75 -20.22
N PHE A 13 -120.54 121.93 -20.83
CA PHE A 13 -120.04 123.21 -20.30
C PHE A 13 -121.17 124.23 -20.17
N GLN A 14 -121.11 125.10 -19.16
CA GLN A 14 -122.09 126.15 -18.96
C GLN A 14 -122.02 127.21 -20.09
N VAL A 15 -123.18 127.76 -20.49
CA VAL A 15 -123.29 128.77 -21.55
C VAL A 15 -123.50 130.16 -20.94
N LYS A 16 -122.71 131.15 -21.36
CA LYS A 16 -122.79 132.58 -20.99
C LYS A 16 -123.23 133.44 -22.19
N PHE A 17 -123.44 134.76 -21.99
CA PHE A 17 -123.83 135.67 -23.08
C PHE A 17 -122.78 135.63 -24.19
N ARG A 18 -123.16 134.98 -25.30
CA ARG A 18 -122.33 134.79 -26.51
C ARG A 18 -121.22 133.73 -26.40
N GLY A 19 -121.49 132.57 -25.77
CA GLY A 19 -120.62 131.37 -25.88
C GLY A 19 -120.55 130.50 -24.63
N TYR A 20 -119.67 129.50 -24.60
CA TYR A 20 -119.39 128.69 -23.39
C TYR A 20 -118.60 129.49 -22.34
N ASP A 21 -118.71 129.07 -21.07
CA ASP A 21 -117.92 129.62 -19.98
C ASP A 21 -116.43 129.30 -20.18
N THR A 22 -115.67 130.34 -20.50
CA THR A 22 -114.24 130.21 -20.78
C THR A 22 -113.43 129.80 -19.56
N ILE A 23 -113.94 129.99 -18.33
CA ILE A 23 -113.24 129.58 -17.11
C ILE A 23 -113.39 128.07 -16.91
N GLU A 24 -114.60 127.52 -17.02
CA GLU A 24 -114.89 126.10 -16.87
C GLU A 24 -114.20 125.27 -17.96
N VAL A 25 -114.28 125.72 -19.22
CA VAL A 25 -113.58 125.07 -20.34
C VAL A 25 -112.06 125.06 -20.12
N LYS A 26 -111.47 126.16 -19.63
CA LYS A 26 -110.02 126.22 -19.36
C LYS A 26 -109.62 125.29 -18.21
N ALA A 27 -110.36 125.29 -17.11
CA ALA A 27 -110.08 124.42 -15.97
C ALA A 27 -110.16 122.93 -16.36
N TYR A 28 -111.14 122.58 -17.20
CA TYR A 28 -111.26 121.23 -17.72
C TYR A 28 -110.13 120.86 -18.72
N LEU A 29 -109.75 121.78 -19.61
CA LEU A 29 -108.60 121.58 -20.50
C LEU A 29 -107.27 121.48 -19.75
N GLU A 30 -107.12 122.19 -18.63
CA GLU A 30 -105.96 122.09 -17.74
C GLU A 30 -105.90 120.72 -17.05
N LEU A 31 -107.03 120.25 -16.50
CA LEU A 31 -107.15 118.90 -15.94
C LEU A 31 -106.87 117.80 -16.99
N LEU A 32 -107.43 117.94 -18.20
CA LEU A 32 -107.14 117.03 -19.31
C LEU A 32 -105.66 117.05 -19.72
N ALA A 33 -105.03 118.22 -19.72
CA ALA A 33 -103.63 118.35 -20.05
C ALA A 33 -102.74 117.69 -18.98
N GLU A 34 -103.08 117.84 -17.70
CA GLU A 34 -102.41 117.15 -16.58
C GLU A 34 -102.53 115.63 -16.70
N GLU A 35 -103.73 115.09 -16.91
CA GLU A 35 -103.91 113.64 -17.04
C GLU A 35 -103.28 113.07 -18.32
N PHE A 36 -103.33 113.80 -19.43
CA PHE A 36 -102.64 113.41 -20.66
C PHE A 36 -101.12 113.41 -20.47
N PHE A 37 -100.60 114.38 -19.73
CA PHE A 37 -99.18 114.43 -19.35
C PHE A 37 -98.81 113.24 -18.45
N GLU A 38 -99.58 112.96 -17.40
CA GLU A 38 -99.36 111.79 -16.54
C GLU A 38 -99.40 110.48 -17.32
N LEU A 39 -100.36 110.31 -18.24
CA LEU A 39 -100.45 109.12 -19.09
C LEU A 39 -99.24 108.99 -20.02
N HIS A 40 -98.76 110.09 -20.59
CA HIS A 40 -97.55 110.08 -21.43
C HIS A 40 -96.28 109.79 -20.61
N GLU A 41 -96.18 110.32 -19.39
CA GLU A 41 -95.08 110.02 -18.48
C GLU A 41 -95.09 108.55 -18.03
N VAL A 42 -96.26 107.99 -17.72
CA VAL A 42 -96.40 106.56 -17.40
C VAL A 42 -96.08 105.69 -18.60
N ARG A 43 -96.57 106.04 -19.81
CA ARG A 43 -96.22 105.31 -21.04
C ARG A 43 -94.72 105.32 -21.26
N ARG A 44 -94.08 106.48 -21.12
CA ARG A 44 -92.63 106.62 -21.27
C ARG A 44 -91.87 105.76 -20.26
N ARG A 45 -92.25 105.81 -18.98
CA ARG A 45 -91.64 104.94 -17.95
C ARG A 45 -91.83 103.46 -18.26
N GLN A 46 -93.01 103.07 -18.70
CA GLN A 46 -93.26 101.68 -19.10
C GLN A 46 -92.42 101.29 -20.31
N GLU A 47 -92.31 102.15 -21.33
CA GLU A 47 -91.46 101.93 -22.50
C GLU A 47 -89.98 101.78 -22.10
N ASP A 48 -89.50 102.61 -21.17
CA ASP A 48 -88.15 102.52 -20.61
C ASP A 48 -87.96 101.21 -19.82
N GLU A 49 -88.89 100.84 -18.93
CA GLU A 49 -88.87 99.56 -18.17
C GLU A 49 -88.94 98.33 -19.09
N TYR A 50 -89.76 98.37 -20.14
CA TYR A 50 -89.84 97.31 -21.14
C TYR A 50 -88.53 97.16 -21.91
N ALA A 51 -87.86 98.27 -22.23
CA ALA A 51 -86.56 98.25 -22.89
C ALA A 51 -85.49 97.63 -21.99
N GLU A 52 -85.42 98.05 -20.72
CA GLU A 52 -84.49 97.50 -19.73
C GLU A 52 -84.70 95.99 -19.51
N LEU A 53 -85.95 95.57 -19.28
CA LEU A 53 -86.29 94.15 -19.12
C LEU A 53 -85.99 93.34 -20.38
N TYR A 54 -86.18 93.93 -21.58
CA TYR A 54 -85.85 93.26 -22.82
C TYR A 54 -84.34 93.03 -22.95
N GLU A 55 -83.52 94.03 -22.64
CA GLU A 55 -82.06 93.88 -22.63
C GLU A 55 -81.60 92.84 -21.60
N GLU A 56 -82.16 92.87 -20.38
CA GLU A 56 -81.85 91.89 -19.33
C GLU A 56 -82.20 90.47 -19.77
N VAL A 57 -83.37 90.27 -20.37
CA VAL A 57 -83.79 88.96 -20.90
C VAL A 57 -82.87 88.47 -22.02
N GLN A 58 -82.33 89.36 -22.87
CA GLN A 58 -81.36 88.97 -23.89
C GLN A 58 -80.01 88.59 -23.27
N ALA A 59 -79.51 89.39 -22.33
CA ALA A 59 -78.26 89.11 -21.62
C ALA A 59 -78.34 87.76 -20.87
N LEU A 60 -79.44 87.51 -20.16
CA LEU A 60 -79.67 86.23 -19.47
C LEU A 60 -79.81 85.05 -20.43
N LYS A 61 -80.36 85.25 -21.63
CA LYS A 61 -80.40 84.20 -22.66
C LYS A 61 -79.00 83.86 -23.16
N GLU A 62 -78.18 84.87 -23.46
CA GLU A 62 -76.79 84.67 -23.89
C GLU A 62 -75.96 83.99 -22.78
N GLU A 63 -76.11 84.41 -21.53
CA GLU A 63 -75.44 83.78 -20.39
C GLU A 63 -75.89 82.31 -20.23
N ARG A 64 -77.20 82.03 -20.33
CA ARG A 64 -77.72 80.67 -20.29
C ARG A 64 -77.14 79.81 -21.42
N GLU A 65 -77.08 80.33 -22.64
CA GLU A 65 -76.52 79.61 -23.79
C GLU A 65 -75.04 79.29 -23.57
N ASN A 66 -74.26 80.26 -23.08
CA ASN A 66 -72.85 80.06 -22.73
C ASN A 66 -72.68 78.99 -21.63
N LEU A 67 -73.49 79.04 -20.57
CA LEU A 67 -73.44 78.05 -19.49
C LEU A 67 -73.81 76.64 -19.97
N VAL A 68 -74.78 76.51 -20.88
CA VAL A 68 -75.15 75.23 -21.48
C VAL A 68 -74.01 74.67 -22.32
N GLU A 69 -73.37 75.52 -23.14
CA GLU A 69 -72.24 75.10 -23.97
C GLU A 69 -71.02 74.71 -23.11
N GLU A 70 -70.73 75.45 -22.04
CA GLU A 70 -69.70 75.06 -21.07
C GLU A 70 -70.02 73.73 -20.39
N SER A 71 -71.26 73.53 -19.95
CA SER A 71 -71.70 72.27 -19.32
C SER A 71 -71.52 71.10 -20.29
N ARG A 72 -71.94 71.28 -21.54
CA ARG A 72 -71.76 70.27 -22.59
C ARG A 72 -70.30 69.95 -22.82
N GLN A 73 -69.43 70.95 -22.93
CA GLN A 73 -67.99 70.71 -23.10
C GLN A 73 -67.37 70.01 -21.90
N ARG A 74 -67.83 70.30 -20.68
CA ARG A 74 -67.40 69.59 -19.47
C ARG A 74 -67.86 68.13 -19.49
N GLU A 75 -69.11 67.87 -19.88
CA GLU A 75 -69.64 66.52 -20.07
C GLU A 75 -68.84 65.74 -21.11
N GLU A 76 -68.61 66.32 -22.31
CA GLU A 76 -67.81 65.67 -23.36
C GLU A 76 -66.36 65.39 -22.92
N ARG A 77 -65.74 66.29 -22.15
CA ARG A 77 -64.41 66.06 -21.57
C ARG A 77 -64.44 64.96 -20.51
N SER A 78 -65.47 64.93 -19.67
CA SER A 78 -65.68 63.90 -18.66
C SER A 78 -65.87 62.53 -19.31
N GLU A 79 -66.74 62.43 -20.33
CA GLU A 79 -66.97 61.20 -21.10
C GLU A 79 -65.69 60.68 -21.73
N LYS A 80 -64.90 61.55 -22.38
CA LYS A 80 -63.59 61.19 -22.95
C LYS A 80 -62.64 60.68 -21.86
N SER A 81 -62.62 61.31 -20.70
CA SER A 81 -61.79 60.87 -19.57
C SER A 81 -62.24 59.49 -19.07
N VAL A 82 -63.54 59.23 -18.96
CA VAL A 82 -64.08 57.94 -18.53
C VAL A 82 -63.68 56.84 -19.51
N ILE A 83 -63.80 57.07 -20.82
CA ILE A 83 -63.37 56.12 -21.85
C ILE A 83 -61.87 55.82 -21.71
N GLN A 84 -61.03 56.84 -21.53
CA GLN A 84 -59.58 56.64 -21.32
C GLN A 84 -59.26 55.85 -20.05
N PHE A 85 -60.03 56.01 -18.97
CA PHE A 85 -59.86 55.20 -17.76
C PHE A 85 -60.25 53.74 -18.01
N LEU A 86 -61.36 53.49 -18.70
CA LEU A 86 -61.78 52.14 -19.06
C LEU A 86 -60.74 51.42 -19.93
N GLU A 87 -60.18 52.09 -20.94
CA GLU A 87 -59.10 51.55 -21.78
C GLU A 87 -57.84 51.20 -20.97
N LYS A 88 -57.49 52.05 -19.99
CA LYS A 88 -56.37 51.79 -19.09
C LYS A 88 -56.66 50.63 -18.13
N ASP A 89 -57.88 50.54 -17.61
CA ASP A 89 -58.29 49.44 -16.74
C ASP A 89 -58.24 48.10 -17.50
N GLU A 90 -58.67 48.06 -18.76
CA GLU A 90 -58.51 46.90 -19.65
C GLU A 90 -57.04 46.54 -19.86
N MET A 91 -56.18 47.54 -20.10
CA MET A 91 -54.74 47.32 -20.25
C MET A 91 -54.10 46.78 -18.95
N ILE A 92 -54.53 47.27 -17.79
CA ILE A 92 -54.06 46.78 -16.48
C ILE A 92 -54.44 45.32 -16.29
N VAL A 93 -55.67 44.93 -16.63
CA VAL A 93 -56.13 43.54 -16.53
C VAL A 93 -55.29 42.62 -17.43
N GLU A 94 -55.00 43.04 -18.66
CA GLU A 94 -54.17 42.23 -19.56
C GLU A 94 -52.72 42.11 -19.06
N LEU A 95 -52.14 43.20 -18.52
CA LEU A 95 -50.81 43.15 -17.90
C LEU A 95 -50.79 42.24 -16.66
N GLN A 96 -51.83 42.28 -15.82
CA GLN A 96 -51.96 41.39 -14.67
C GLN A 96 -52.01 39.92 -15.10
N LYS A 97 -52.72 39.61 -16.19
CA LYS A 97 -52.76 38.26 -16.76
C LYS A 97 -51.39 37.82 -17.27
N GLN A 98 -50.64 38.71 -17.93
CA GLN A 98 -49.27 38.42 -18.37
C GLN A 98 -48.33 38.19 -17.19
N ILE A 99 -48.42 39.01 -16.14
CA ILE A 99 -47.65 38.83 -14.91
C ILE A 99 -47.96 37.46 -14.28
N ALA A 100 -49.23 37.09 -14.14
CA ALA A 100 -49.61 35.79 -13.58
C ALA A 100 -49.06 34.61 -14.38
N SER A 101 -49.10 34.68 -15.72
CA SER A 101 -48.50 33.67 -16.61
C SER A 101 -46.98 33.57 -16.43
N LEU A 102 -46.29 34.71 -16.29
CA LEU A 102 -44.85 34.74 -16.05
C LEU A 102 -44.49 34.20 -14.67
N GLU A 103 -45.27 34.54 -13.64
CA GLU A 103 -45.09 33.99 -12.29
C GLU A 103 -45.25 32.47 -12.27
N GLU A 104 -46.22 31.92 -13.01
CA GLU A 104 -46.39 30.48 -13.17
C GLU A 104 -45.20 29.83 -13.88
N GLN A 105 -44.69 30.45 -14.96
CA GLN A 105 -43.48 29.96 -15.65
C GLN A 105 -42.23 29.99 -14.77
N VAL A 106 -42.06 31.06 -13.97
CA VAL A 106 -40.94 31.17 -13.03
C VAL A 106 -41.06 30.09 -11.95
N ALA A 107 -42.24 29.90 -11.37
CA ALA A 107 -42.48 28.85 -10.38
C ALA A 107 -42.19 27.44 -10.94
N ALA A 108 -42.63 27.16 -12.17
CA ALA A 108 -42.33 25.90 -12.86
C ALA A 108 -40.81 25.72 -13.08
N SER A 109 -40.11 26.75 -13.56
CA SER A 109 -38.66 26.71 -13.76
C SER A 109 -37.90 26.49 -12.45
N ASP A 110 -38.34 27.11 -11.35
CA ASP A 110 -37.70 26.93 -10.05
C ASP A 110 -37.96 25.55 -9.46
N GLN A 111 -39.16 24.98 -9.68
CA GLN A 111 -39.43 23.58 -9.35
C GLN A 111 -38.54 22.63 -10.15
N GLU A 112 -38.37 22.85 -11.45
CA GLU A 112 -37.46 22.07 -12.30
C GLU A 112 -36.00 22.16 -11.82
N LYS A 113 -35.51 23.35 -11.49
CA LYS A 113 -34.16 23.54 -10.93
C LYS A 113 -33.98 22.78 -9.63
N ASN A 114 -34.96 22.83 -8.73
CA ASN A 114 -34.90 22.10 -7.46
C ASN A 114 -34.83 20.58 -7.69
N LEU A 115 -35.68 20.05 -8.59
CA LEU A 115 -35.65 18.63 -8.95
C LEU A 115 -34.30 18.23 -9.59
N GLN A 116 -33.74 19.07 -10.46
CA GLN A 116 -32.42 18.86 -11.04
C GLN A 116 -31.32 18.89 -9.98
N GLN A 117 -31.37 19.82 -9.04
CA GLN A 117 -30.41 19.93 -7.94
C GLN A 117 -30.48 18.70 -7.01
N GLU A 118 -31.68 18.21 -6.70
CA GLU A 118 -31.85 16.96 -5.94
C GLU A 118 -31.31 15.75 -6.71
N ALA A 119 -31.60 15.64 -8.01
CA ALA A 119 -31.11 14.55 -8.85
C ALA A 119 -29.58 14.55 -8.93
N TRP A 120 -28.98 15.73 -9.12
CA TRP A 120 -27.53 15.88 -9.12
C TRP A 120 -26.93 15.54 -7.76
N GLY A 121 -27.55 16.00 -6.67
CA GLY A 121 -27.12 15.66 -5.31
C GLY A 121 -27.17 14.14 -5.02
N ARG A 122 -28.17 13.42 -5.53
CA ARG A 122 -28.24 11.95 -5.44
C ARG A 122 -27.11 11.27 -6.23
N GLN A 123 -26.89 11.69 -7.47
CA GLN A 123 -25.78 11.16 -8.28
C GLN A 123 -24.41 11.43 -7.64
N GLU A 124 -24.22 12.63 -7.07
CA GLU A 124 -22.98 12.95 -6.37
C GLU A 124 -22.79 12.07 -5.12
N ALA A 125 -23.85 11.79 -4.36
CA ALA A 125 -23.80 10.89 -3.21
C ALA A 125 -23.47 9.45 -3.62
N GLU A 126 -24.09 8.93 -4.69
CA GLU A 126 -23.81 7.60 -5.25
C GLU A 126 -22.34 7.49 -5.68
N LEU A 127 -21.83 8.48 -6.43
CA LEU A 127 -20.43 8.52 -6.86
C LEU A 127 -19.46 8.62 -5.67
N ARG A 128 -19.81 9.38 -4.63
CA ARG A 128 -19.01 9.48 -3.40
C ARG A 128 -18.94 8.13 -2.68
N GLU A 129 -20.05 7.40 -2.60
CA GLU A 129 -20.08 6.06 -2.00
C GLU A 129 -19.24 5.08 -2.82
N GLU A 130 -19.36 5.08 -4.15
CA GLU A 130 -18.56 4.23 -5.03
C GLU A 130 -17.05 4.52 -4.90
N ILE A 131 -16.65 5.80 -4.84
CA ILE A 131 -15.26 6.20 -4.60
C ILE A 131 -14.76 5.66 -3.26
N GLU A 132 -15.57 5.73 -2.20
CA GLU A 132 -15.19 5.22 -0.89
C GLU A 132 -15.04 3.70 -0.88
N GLN A 133 -15.96 2.98 -1.52
CA GLN A 133 -15.85 1.52 -1.71
C GLN A 133 -14.58 1.16 -2.49
N LEU A 134 -14.27 1.88 -3.58
CA LEU A 134 -13.05 1.64 -4.37
C LEU A 134 -11.78 1.94 -3.57
N ARG A 135 -11.78 2.99 -2.74
CA ARG A 135 -10.67 3.29 -1.83
C ARG A 135 -10.49 2.20 -0.78
N GLY A 136 -11.57 1.70 -0.20
CA GLY A 136 -11.53 0.58 0.74
C GLY A 136 -10.91 -0.67 0.11
N ARG A 137 -11.38 -1.06 -1.09
CA ARG A 137 -10.83 -2.19 -1.85
C ARG A 137 -9.37 -1.99 -2.23
N LEU A 138 -8.97 -0.77 -2.57
CA LEU A 138 -7.58 -0.45 -2.88
C LEU A 138 -6.70 -0.59 -1.64
N ALA A 139 -7.16 -0.13 -0.47
CA ALA A 139 -6.44 -0.26 0.79
C ALA A 139 -6.28 -1.73 1.22
N GLU A 140 -7.34 -2.54 1.08
CA GLU A 140 -7.29 -3.99 1.32
C GLU A 140 -6.27 -4.67 0.40
N ASN A 141 -6.36 -4.43 -0.92
CA ASN A 141 -5.39 -4.96 -1.88
C ASN A 141 -3.94 -4.51 -1.60
N GLN A 142 -3.74 -3.28 -1.11
CA GLN A 142 -2.41 -2.79 -0.73
C GLN A 142 -1.87 -3.51 0.51
N SER A 143 -2.72 -3.78 1.51
CA SER A 143 -2.37 -4.58 2.67
C SER A 143 -1.98 -5.99 2.25
N ASP A 144 -2.83 -6.64 1.46
CA ASP A 144 -2.57 -7.99 0.95
C ASP A 144 -1.28 -8.06 0.12
N ALA A 145 -1.01 -7.04 -0.70
CA ALA A 145 0.24 -6.98 -1.48
C ALA A 145 1.47 -6.84 -0.58
N SER A 146 1.39 -6.05 0.50
CA SER A 146 2.46 -5.91 1.49
C SER A 146 2.71 -7.23 2.23
N ASP A 147 1.65 -7.89 2.69
CA ASP A 147 1.73 -9.17 3.40
C ASP A 147 2.32 -10.26 2.51
N ASN A 148 1.82 -10.38 1.28
CA ASN A 148 2.35 -11.31 0.27
C ASN A 148 3.82 -11.00 -0.06
N SER A 149 4.20 -9.72 -0.18
CA SER A 149 5.60 -9.34 -0.39
C SER A 149 6.49 -9.80 0.76
N GLY A 150 6.03 -9.62 2.01
CA GLY A 150 6.75 -10.09 3.20
C GLY A 150 6.87 -11.61 3.27
N GLU A 151 5.83 -12.36 2.86
CA GLU A 151 5.91 -13.82 2.73
C GLU A 151 6.89 -14.27 1.64
N VAL A 152 6.88 -13.62 0.49
CA VAL A 152 7.82 -13.89 -0.60
C VAL A 152 9.27 -13.65 -0.16
N GLU A 153 9.54 -12.59 0.61
CA GLU A 153 10.88 -12.35 1.17
C GLU A 153 11.30 -13.44 2.16
N LYS A 154 10.40 -13.87 3.06
CA LYS A 154 10.67 -14.96 4.01
C LYS A 154 10.98 -16.28 3.29
N LEU A 155 10.17 -16.64 2.31
CA LEU A 155 10.35 -17.87 1.52
C LEU A 155 11.65 -17.81 0.71
N ARG A 156 11.98 -16.66 0.11
CA ARG A 156 13.28 -16.47 -0.56
C ARG A 156 14.45 -16.67 0.39
N GLY A 157 14.38 -16.13 1.61
CA GLY A 157 15.41 -16.34 2.63
C GLY A 157 15.55 -17.81 3.05
N GLN A 158 14.44 -18.54 3.17
CA GLN A 158 14.45 -19.98 3.45
C GLN A 158 15.07 -20.78 2.31
N ILE A 159 14.74 -20.45 1.06
CA ILE A 159 15.34 -21.09 -0.12
C ILE A 159 16.85 -20.85 -0.13
N GLU A 160 17.31 -19.61 0.09
CA GLU A 160 18.75 -19.31 0.13
C GLU A 160 19.48 -20.11 1.23
N LEU A 161 18.88 -20.25 2.41
CA LEU A 161 19.44 -21.05 3.50
C LEU A 161 19.51 -22.53 3.13
N LEU A 162 18.44 -23.09 2.59
CA LEU A 162 18.38 -24.48 2.16
C LEU A 162 19.37 -24.74 1.01
N GLU A 163 19.52 -23.81 0.06
CA GLU A 163 20.50 -23.90 -1.00
C GLU A 163 21.93 -23.91 -0.46
N LYS A 164 22.24 -23.07 0.55
CA LYS A 164 23.54 -23.10 1.25
C LYS A 164 23.78 -24.44 1.94
N GLN A 165 22.79 -24.97 2.66
CA GLN A 165 22.88 -26.28 3.32
C GLN A 165 23.09 -27.41 2.31
N VAL A 166 22.36 -27.41 1.18
CA VAL A 166 22.53 -28.39 0.11
C VAL A 166 23.92 -28.27 -0.51
N ALA A 167 24.44 -27.06 -0.69
CA ALA A 167 25.80 -26.85 -1.20
C ALA A 167 26.86 -27.38 -0.22
N GLU A 168 26.69 -27.15 1.09
CA GLU A 168 27.54 -27.71 2.14
C GLU A 168 27.50 -29.24 2.16
N PHE A 169 26.32 -29.85 2.20
CA PHE A 169 26.19 -31.31 2.17
C PHE A 169 26.78 -31.93 0.89
N LYS A 170 26.63 -31.28 -0.27
CA LYS A 170 27.28 -31.74 -1.50
C LYS A 170 28.81 -31.67 -1.40
N LYS A 171 29.35 -30.63 -0.78
CA LYS A 171 30.79 -30.51 -0.54
C LYS A 171 31.28 -31.60 0.42
N GLU A 172 30.58 -31.80 1.51
CA GLU A 172 30.86 -32.89 2.47
C GLU A 172 30.78 -34.26 1.78
N GLU A 173 29.79 -34.52 0.92
CA GLU A 173 29.70 -35.77 0.16
C GLU A 173 30.93 -36.00 -0.74
N VAL A 174 31.44 -34.95 -1.39
CA VAL A 174 32.67 -35.01 -2.20
C VAL A 174 33.89 -35.28 -1.33
N ASP A 175 34.00 -34.61 -0.18
CA ASP A 175 35.10 -34.82 0.76
C ASP A 175 35.07 -36.25 1.33
N PHE A 176 33.88 -36.75 1.70
CA PHE A 176 33.68 -38.14 2.13
C PHE A 176 34.04 -39.14 1.04
N LYS A 177 33.62 -38.93 -0.23
CA LYS A 177 34.02 -39.80 -1.35
C LYS A 177 35.53 -39.81 -1.53
N THR A 178 36.18 -38.65 -1.42
CA THR A 178 37.64 -38.54 -1.53
C THR A 178 38.35 -39.27 -0.39
N ALA A 179 37.87 -39.12 0.85
CA ALA A 179 38.38 -39.84 2.00
C ALA A 179 38.19 -41.36 1.88
N LEU A 180 37.07 -41.80 1.31
CA LEU A 180 36.78 -43.22 1.10
C LEU A 180 37.70 -43.84 0.04
N VAL A 181 37.99 -43.11 -1.04
CA VAL A 181 39.02 -43.52 -2.03
C VAL A 181 40.41 -43.53 -1.40
N ALA A 182 40.75 -42.56 -0.55
CA ALA A 182 42.02 -42.53 0.16
C ALA A 182 42.16 -43.71 1.14
N ALA A 183 41.10 -44.02 1.91
CA ALA A 183 41.06 -45.17 2.80
C ALA A 183 41.16 -46.50 2.03
N GLN A 184 40.51 -46.60 0.87
CA GLN A 184 40.62 -47.77 0.00
C GLN A 184 42.04 -47.94 -0.54
N ARG A 185 42.67 -46.86 -1.03
CA ARG A 185 44.08 -46.89 -1.45
C ARG A 185 45.01 -47.26 -0.31
N PHE A 186 44.81 -46.68 0.88
CA PHE A 186 45.60 -47.03 2.07
C PHE A 186 45.44 -48.52 2.43
N ALA A 187 44.23 -49.06 2.39
CA ALA A 187 44.00 -50.48 2.64
C ALA A 187 44.69 -51.37 1.59
N ASP A 188 44.63 -50.99 0.31
CA ASP A 188 45.33 -51.70 -0.76
C ASP A 188 46.86 -51.60 -0.61
N ASP A 189 47.40 -50.45 -0.23
CA ASP A 189 48.83 -50.24 0.03
C ASP A 189 49.32 -51.06 1.23
N VAL A 190 48.56 -51.07 2.34
CA VAL A 190 48.85 -51.92 3.51
C VAL A 190 48.84 -53.40 3.12
N LYS A 191 47.87 -53.83 2.31
CA LYS A 191 47.78 -55.21 1.82
C LYS A 191 48.96 -55.57 0.90
N ASN A 192 49.36 -54.66 0.01
CA ASN A 192 50.50 -54.89 -0.88
C ASN A 192 51.81 -54.92 -0.10
N LYS A 193 52.01 -54.00 0.85
CA LYS A 193 53.18 -53.98 1.72
C LYS A 193 53.26 -55.23 2.61
N ALA A 194 52.14 -55.69 3.17
CA ALA A 194 52.10 -56.92 3.93
C ALA A 194 52.44 -58.16 3.07
N LYS A 195 52.07 -58.16 1.77
CA LYS A 195 52.49 -59.21 0.83
C LYS A 195 53.99 -59.13 0.55
N GLU A 196 54.52 -57.94 0.27
CA GLU A 196 55.94 -57.74 0.03
C GLU A 196 56.78 -58.15 1.25
N GLU A 197 56.36 -57.77 2.46
CA GLU A 197 57.01 -58.17 3.72
C GLU A 197 56.91 -59.69 3.95
N ALA A 198 55.77 -60.31 3.62
CA ALA A 198 55.62 -61.76 3.71
C ALA A 198 56.50 -62.50 2.69
N ASP A 199 56.62 -61.98 1.46
CA ASP A 199 57.50 -62.53 0.42
C ASP A 199 58.97 -62.38 0.84
N GLN A 200 59.36 -61.23 1.42
CA GLN A 200 60.70 -61.04 1.99
C GLN A 200 60.98 -61.98 3.16
N MET A 201 60.02 -62.18 4.07
CA MET A 201 60.16 -63.16 5.16
C MET A 201 60.31 -64.58 4.63
N LEU A 202 59.58 -64.96 3.59
CA LEU A 202 59.74 -66.26 2.93
C LEU A 202 61.11 -66.40 2.28
N GLU A 203 61.58 -65.38 1.57
CA GLU A 203 62.89 -65.36 0.94
C GLU A 203 64.02 -65.45 1.97
N GLN A 204 63.91 -64.71 3.08
CA GLN A 204 64.80 -64.79 4.23
C GLN A 204 64.79 -66.19 4.84
N ALA A 205 63.62 -66.75 5.14
CA ALA A 205 63.50 -68.11 5.69
C ALA A 205 64.09 -69.17 4.74
N ILE A 206 63.89 -69.04 3.42
CA ILE A 206 64.50 -69.92 2.43
C ILE A 206 66.03 -69.78 2.47
N SER A 207 66.56 -68.56 2.51
CA SER A 207 68.01 -68.33 2.60
C SER A 207 68.62 -68.87 3.89
N GLU A 208 67.94 -68.70 5.03
CA GLU A 208 68.34 -69.23 6.33
C GLU A 208 68.36 -70.76 6.28
N VAL A 209 67.31 -71.39 5.73
CA VAL A 209 67.28 -72.83 5.52
C VAL A 209 68.41 -73.30 4.59
N GLU A 210 68.74 -72.55 3.54
CA GLU A 210 69.88 -72.88 2.67
C GLU A 210 71.24 -72.75 3.39
N ILE A 211 71.40 -71.75 4.25
CA ILE A 211 72.60 -71.57 5.08
C ILE A 211 72.70 -72.73 6.08
N TYR A 212 71.65 -73.00 6.85
CA TYR A 212 71.60 -74.14 7.78
C TYR A 212 71.83 -75.47 7.07
N ARG A 213 71.32 -75.64 5.84
CA ARG A 213 71.59 -76.86 5.05
C ARG A 213 73.05 -76.97 4.66
N LYS A 214 73.69 -75.88 4.22
CA LYS A 214 75.12 -75.85 3.90
C LYS A 214 75.98 -76.12 5.14
N GLU A 215 75.63 -75.55 6.29
CA GLU A 215 76.31 -75.79 7.56
C GLU A 215 76.17 -77.25 7.98
N ALA A 216 74.96 -77.82 7.94
CA ALA A 216 74.73 -79.23 8.21
C ALA A 216 75.47 -80.16 7.22
N GLU A 217 75.55 -79.81 5.94
CA GLU A 217 76.34 -80.52 4.93
C GLU A 217 77.85 -80.45 5.25
N GLN A 218 78.35 -79.31 5.72
CA GLN A 218 79.74 -79.15 6.17
C GLN A 218 80.04 -79.96 7.43
N GLU A 219 79.15 -79.97 8.42
CA GLU A 219 79.28 -80.82 9.61
C GLU A 219 79.27 -82.31 9.24
N LEU A 220 78.38 -82.73 8.33
CA LEU A 220 78.36 -84.09 7.78
C LEU A 220 79.66 -84.47 7.06
N ALA A 221 80.29 -83.53 6.37
CA ALA A 221 81.58 -83.75 5.71
C ALA A 221 82.76 -83.82 6.70
N ASN A 222 82.66 -83.13 7.84
CA ASN A 222 83.70 -83.12 8.89
C ASN A 222 83.65 -84.36 9.80
N LEU A 223 82.46 -84.92 10.04
CA LEU A 223 82.25 -86.15 10.83
C LEU A 223 83.16 -87.33 10.42
N PRO A 224 83.35 -87.70 9.14
CA PRO A 224 84.25 -88.78 8.77
C PRO A 224 85.72 -88.48 9.07
N VAL A 225 86.17 -87.23 8.94
CA VAL A 225 87.53 -86.81 9.32
C VAL A 225 87.72 -86.95 10.83
N GLU A 226 86.72 -86.54 11.60
CA GLU A 226 86.73 -86.65 13.06
C GLU A 226 86.69 -88.12 13.52
N ILE A 227 85.91 -88.96 12.85
CA ILE A 227 85.91 -90.43 13.06
C ILE A 227 87.28 -91.04 12.76
N GLU A 228 87.96 -90.57 11.71
CA GLU A 228 89.29 -91.07 11.35
C GLU A 228 90.36 -90.63 12.36
N GLN A 229 90.30 -89.38 12.83
CA GLN A 229 91.15 -88.90 13.93
C GLN A 229 90.93 -89.70 15.22
N LEU A 230 89.68 -89.99 15.58
CA LEU A 230 89.34 -90.82 16.74
C LEU A 230 89.81 -92.28 16.56
N ARG A 231 89.75 -92.83 15.34
CA ARG A 231 90.32 -94.16 15.04
C ARG A 231 91.84 -94.18 15.13
N SER A 232 92.52 -93.12 14.69
CA SER A 232 93.96 -92.97 14.82
C SER A 232 94.37 -92.90 16.29
N LYS A 233 93.72 -92.04 17.09
CA LYS A 233 93.90 -91.99 18.55
C LYS A 233 93.66 -93.34 19.22
N LYS A 234 92.61 -94.06 18.81
CA LYS A 234 92.35 -95.43 19.30
C LYS A 234 93.48 -96.40 18.93
N ALA A 235 94.07 -96.29 17.75
CA ALA A 235 95.18 -97.12 17.31
C ALA A 235 96.48 -96.77 18.06
N GLU A 236 96.74 -95.49 18.28
CA GLU A 236 97.89 -94.95 19.02
C GLU A 236 97.88 -95.44 20.47
N VAL A 237 96.76 -95.26 21.19
CA VAL A 237 96.55 -95.80 22.55
C VAL A 237 96.72 -97.31 22.59
N ARG A 238 96.30 -98.02 21.53
CA ARG A 238 96.43 -99.49 21.47
C ARG A 238 97.88 -99.95 21.31
N GLU A 239 98.71 -99.22 20.57
CA GLU A 239 100.14 -99.50 20.49
C GLU A 239 100.90 -99.07 21.73
N GLU A 240 100.53 -97.95 22.36
CA GLU A 240 101.05 -97.57 23.68
C GLU A 240 100.80 -98.69 24.71
N LEU A 241 99.59 -99.26 24.74
CA LEU A 241 99.23 -100.36 25.64
C LEU A 241 100.04 -101.64 25.36
N LYS A 242 100.29 -101.95 24.09
CA LYS A 242 101.16 -103.08 23.68
C LYS A 242 102.60 -102.86 24.10
N ALA A 243 103.14 -101.66 23.92
CA ALA A 243 104.49 -101.32 24.32
C ALA A 243 104.69 -101.50 25.83
N VAL A 244 103.72 -101.07 26.64
CA VAL A 244 103.71 -101.27 28.10
C VAL A 244 103.67 -102.76 28.47
N LEU A 245 102.80 -103.57 27.85
CA LEU A 245 102.72 -105.01 28.12
C LEU A 245 104.00 -105.77 27.73
N THR A 246 104.66 -105.36 26.64
CA THR A 246 105.92 -105.97 26.19
C THR A 246 107.08 -105.59 27.10
N PHE A 247 107.06 -104.39 27.69
CA PHE A 247 108.02 -103.94 28.69
C PHE A 247 107.95 -104.80 29.97
N TYR A 248 106.75 -105.14 30.45
CA TYR A 248 106.56 -105.98 31.64
C TYR A 248 106.92 -107.46 31.41
N LEU A 249 106.65 -108.02 30.23
CA LEU A 249 107.03 -109.40 29.89
C LEU A 249 108.55 -109.63 29.90
N LYS A 250 109.36 -108.58 29.69
CA LYS A 250 110.82 -108.68 29.65
C LYS A 250 111.47 -108.69 31.04
N LYS A 251 110.72 -108.43 32.11
CA LYS A 251 111.23 -108.34 33.50
C LYS A 251 111.02 -109.62 34.32
N LEU A 252 110.35 -110.65 33.79
CA LEU A 252 109.85 -111.79 34.58
C LEU A 252 110.68 -113.10 34.51
N ASP A 253 111.78 -113.18 33.75
CA ASP A 253 112.44 -114.49 33.48
C ASP A 253 113.92 -114.63 33.91
N PHE A 254 114.43 -113.95 34.95
CA PHE A 254 115.75 -114.31 35.54
C PHE A 254 115.91 -114.02 37.06
N ASP A 255 116.32 -115.03 37.86
CA ASP A 255 116.61 -115.06 39.33
C ASP A 255 117.74 -116.13 39.59
N PRO A 256 118.63 -116.18 40.66
CA PRO A 256 118.31 -116.18 42.12
C PRO A 256 119.36 -115.65 43.20
N ALA A 257 118.84 -115.35 44.43
CA ALA A 257 119.33 -115.48 45.87
C ALA A 257 120.75 -114.99 46.36
N GLU A 258 121.02 -114.36 47.51
CA GLU A 258 120.36 -113.75 48.71
C GLU A 258 121.45 -112.81 49.34
N ALA A 259 121.23 -111.54 49.71
CA ALA A 259 120.59 -111.11 50.95
C ALA A 259 120.18 -109.60 50.88
N ALA A 260 118.98 -109.33 51.40
CA ALA A 260 118.31 -108.03 51.60
C ALA A 260 117.65 -107.36 50.37
N GLY A 261 116.78 -108.14 49.71
CA GLY A 261 115.45 -107.76 49.18
C GLY A 261 115.30 -106.41 48.48
N GLY A 262 115.73 -106.34 47.22
CA GLY A 262 115.57 -105.17 46.38
C GLY A 262 114.19 -105.03 45.73
N SER A 263 113.94 -103.78 45.34
CA SER A 263 112.86 -103.24 44.50
C SER A 263 111.43 -103.41 44.98
N ASP A 264 110.85 -102.30 45.43
CA ASP A 264 109.56 -101.78 44.94
C ASP A 264 109.32 -100.35 45.48
N ASP A 265 108.33 -99.69 44.88
CA ASP A 265 107.69 -98.43 45.26
C ASP A 265 108.37 -97.13 44.74
N ASP A 266 107.72 -96.21 44.03
CA ASP A 266 106.28 -95.99 43.93
C ASP A 266 105.86 -95.31 42.62
N LEU A 267 104.73 -95.81 42.16
CA LEU A 267 103.78 -95.29 41.19
C LEU A 267 103.60 -93.77 41.28
N SER A 268 104.02 -93.12 40.21
CA SER A 268 103.41 -91.91 39.71
C SER A 268 101.95 -92.18 39.34
N GLU A 269 101.00 -91.65 40.12
CA GLU A 269 99.64 -91.27 39.69
C GLU A 269 98.86 -90.64 40.85
N LEU A 270 98.49 -89.36 40.76
CA LEU A 270 97.09 -88.90 40.91
C LEU A 270 96.96 -87.37 40.72
N PHE A 271 96.47 -86.98 39.55
CA PHE A 271 95.50 -85.89 39.33
C PHE A 271 95.64 -84.58 40.13
N GLN A 272 96.18 -83.54 39.48
CA GLN A 272 95.83 -82.12 39.70
C GLN A 272 96.00 -81.38 38.35
N SER A 273 95.10 -80.56 37.83
CA SER A 273 93.75 -80.11 38.20
C SER A 273 93.20 -79.34 36.99
N ILE A 274 91.95 -79.63 36.60
CA ILE A 274 91.18 -78.90 35.58
C ILE A 274 90.77 -77.54 36.16
N PRO A 275 90.90 -76.40 35.45
CA PRO A 275 90.03 -75.26 35.67
C PRO A 275 88.77 -75.43 34.81
N LEU A 276 87.68 -75.77 35.48
CA LEU A 276 86.31 -75.58 35.01
C LEU A 276 86.04 -74.08 34.91
N GLY A 277 85.35 -73.67 33.84
CA GLY A 277 84.88 -72.31 33.68
C GLY A 277 83.69 -72.00 34.58
N GLU A 278 83.42 -70.71 34.74
CA GLU A 278 82.10 -70.15 35.01
C GLU A 278 82.12 -68.65 34.67
N ASP A 279 80.94 -68.18 34.26
CA ASP A 279 80.44 -66.80 34.37
C ASP A 279 81.02 -65.72 33.45
N GLU A 280 80.26 -64.73 32.99
CA GLU A 280 78.83 -64.42 32.97
C GLU A 280 78.78 -63.12 32.14
N GLY A 281 77.72 -62.87 31.39
CA GLY A 281 77.65 -61.67 30.56
C GLY A 281 76.34 -61.50 29.83
N LEU A 282 75.23 -61.74 30.52
CA LEU A 282 73.96 -61.09 30.25
C LEU A 282 74.13 -59.60 30.52
N GLU A 283 73.70 -58.73 29.61
CA GLU A 283 73.05 -57.45 29.94
C GLU A 283 72.31 -56.89 28.71
N PRO A 284 71.29 -56.04 28.91
CA PRO A 284 69.96 -56.30 28.37
C PRO A 284 69.50 -55.23 27.38
N MET A 285 68.39 -55.59 26.75
CA MET A 285 67.55 -54.80 25.86
C MET A 285 66.98 -53.56 26.59
N GLU A 286 67.36 -52.36 26.15
CA GLU A 286 66.66 -51.11 26.51
C GLU A 286 65.49 -50.88 25.54
N VAL A 287 64.28 -50.88 26.08
CA VAL A 287 63.07 -50.39 25.43
C VAL A 287 62.56 -49.24 26.29
N GLU A 288 62.51 -48.01 25.77
CA GLU A 288 61.49 -47.02 26.14
C GLU A 288 61.60 -45.73 25.31
N GLY A 289 60.45 -45.15 24.98
CA GLY A 289 60.37 -43.78 24.47
C GLY A 289 59.25 -43.49 23.49
N PHE A 290 58.01 -43.88 23.80
CA PHE A 290 56.82 -43.23 23.22
C PHE A 290 56.64 -41.88 23.91
N GLU A 291 56.79 -40.78 23.17
CA GLU A 291 56.06 -39.53 23.41
C GLU A 291 56.23 -38.61 22.20
N SER A 292 55.13 -38.28 21.53
CA SER A 292 55.04 -37.07 20.70
C SER A 292 53.59 -36.61 20.63
N LYS A 293 53.45 -35.32 20.94
CA LYS A 293 52.26 -34.46 20.78
C LYS A 293 51.76 -34.39 19.35
#